data_AF-A0A535QEH6-F1
#
_entry.id   AF-A0A535QEH6-F1
#
_cell.length_a   1.000
_cell.length_b   1.000
_cell.length_c   1.000
_cell.angle_alpha   90.00
_cell.angle_beta   90.00
_cell.angle_gamma   90.00
#
_symmetry.space_group_name_H-M   'P 1'
#
loop_
_entity.id
_entity.type
_entity.pdbx_description
1 polymer ?
#
loop_
_entity_poly.entity_id
_entity_poly.type
_entity_poly.pdbx_seq_one_letter_code
_entity_poly.pdbx_strand_id
1 'polypeptide(L)'
;MSTLTFLIDVDNTLIDNDDVKRDYDMHLQAEMGSALAERFWDIYEQVRKERGVVDIPLALQRFREQTSLEELDEQTYLHVHSIFDNYPFSQALYPYTLETLAYLRTIGLTVIVSDGD
;
A
#
# COMPACT_ATOMS: atom_id res chain seq x y z
N MET A 1 3.90 -23.90 -30.08
CA MET A 1 3.08 -24.25 -28.90
C MET A 1 2.98 -23.00 -28.05
N SER A 2 1.77 -22.55 -27.69
CA SER A 2 1.62 -21.44 -26.75
C SER A 2 1.98 -21.92 -25.35
N THR A 3 2.98 -21.31 -24.72
CA THR A 3 3.29 -21.54 -23.31
C THR A 3 2.12 -21.02 -22.46
N LEU A 4 1.61 -21.82 -21.52
CA LEU A 4 0.59 -21.37 -20.56
C LEU A 4 1.21 -20.31 -19.65
N THR A 5 0.53 -19.17 -19.51
CA THR A 5 0.97 -18.05 -18.65
C THR A 5 -0.17 -17.64 -17.72
N PHE A 6 0.12 -17.49 -16.43
CA PHE A 6 -0.74 -16.90 -15.41
C PHE A 6 -0.27 -15.48 -15.12
N LEU A 7 -1.16 -14.51 -15.27
CA LEU A 7 -0.95 -13.12 -14.88
C LEU A 7 -1.73 -12.88 -13.59
N ILE A 8 -1.04 -12.45 -12.54
CA ILE A 8 -1.61 -12.40 -11.19
C ILE A 8 -1.36 -11.02 -10.60
N ASP A 9 -2.44 -10.35 -10.20
CA ASP A 9 -2.38 -9.09 -9.45
C ASP A 9 -1.95 -9.33 -8.00
N VAL A 10 -1.60 -8.27 -7.26
CA VAL A 10 -1.20 -8.33 -5.86
C VAL A 10 -2.35 -7.91 -4.96
N ASP A 11 -2.83 -6.68 -5.13
CA ASP A 11 -3.82 -6.06 -4.25
C ASP A 11 -5.17 -6.76 -4.34
N ASN A 12 -5.69 -7.20 -3.19
CA ASN A 12 -6.94 -7.95 -3.08
C ASN A 12 -6.97 -9.22 -3.99
N THR A 13 -5.79 -9.76 -4.30
CA THR A 13 -5.58 -11.01 -5.05
C THR A 13 -4.64 -11.95 -4.29
N LEU A 14 -3.43 -11.47 -3.94
CA LEU A 14 -2.44 -12.21 -3.15
C LEU A 14 -2.44 -11.75 -1.69
N ILE A 15 -2.70 -10.47 -1.46
CA ILE A 15 -2.81 -9.83 -0.14
C ILE A 15 -4.18 -9.22 0.07
N ASP A 16 -4.63 -9.14 1.32
CA ASP A 16 -5.79 -8.35 1.74
C ASP A 16 -5.39 -6.88 1.90
N ASN A 17 -5.37 -6.14 0.79
CA ASN A 17 -4.97 -4.73 0.78
C ASN A 17 -5.98 -3.84 1.52
N ASP A 18 -7.23 -4.27 1.64
CA ASP A 18 -8.24 -3.57 2.43
C ASP A 18 -7.93 -3.67 3.94
N ASP A 19 -7.43 -4.81 4.42
CA ASP A 19 -6.92 -4.96 5.79
C ASP A 19 -5.65 -4.14 6.01
N VAL A 20 -4.71 -4.14 5.06
CA VAL A 20 -3.51 -3.29 5.11
C VAL A 20 -3.88 -1.81 5.26
N LYS A 21 -4.83 -1.30 4.47
CA LYS A 21 -5.28 0.08 4.56
C LYS A 21 -5.92 0.42 5.90
N ARG A 22 -6.71 -0.51 6.46
CA ARG A 22 -7.29 -0.32 7.81
C ARG A 22 -6.21 -0.27 8.87
N ASP A 23 -5.19 -1.11 8.76
CA ASP A 23 -4.07 -1.13 9.69
C ASP A 23 -3.21 0.13 9.60
N TYR A 24 -2.92 0.60 8.38
CA TYR A 24 -2.32 1.92 8.16
C TYR A 24 -3.13 3.01 8.83
N ASP A 25 -4.44 3.07 8.60
CA ASP A 25 -5.28 4.10 9.19
C ASP A 25 -5.22 4.09 10.73
N MET A 26 -5.25 2.92 11.36
CA MET A 26 -5.07 2.81 12.82
C MET A 26 -3.73 3.38 13.28
N HIS A 27 -2.63 3.05 12.61
CA HIS A 27 -1.30 3.54 12.97
C HIS A 27 -1.13 5.04 12.71
N LEU A 28 -1.65 5.54 11.60
CA LEU A 28 -1.62 6.97 11.27
C LEU A 28 -2.42 7.79 12.28
N GLN A 29 -3.62 7.33 12.66
CA GLN A 29 -4.41 7.98 13.70
C GLN A 29 -3.71 7.96 15.06
N ALA A 30 -2.97 6.90 15.38
CA ALA A 30 -2.21 6.82 16.62
C ALA A 30 -1.01 7.78 16.64
N GLU A 31 -0.28 7.93 15.53
CA GLU A 31 0.92 8.77 15.45
C GLU A 31 0.59 10.27 15.32
N MET A 32 -0.36 10.64 14.46
CA MET A 32 -0.63 12.05 14.11
C MET A 32 -2.05 12.54 14.42
N GLY A 33 -2.92 11.67 14.94
CA GLY A 33 -4.30 12.01 15.27
C GLY A 33 -5.25 11.98 14.07
N SER A 34 -6.54 11.92 14.36
CA SER A 34 -7.59 11.67 13.34
C SER A 34 -7.68 12.75 12.27
N ALA A 35 -7.51 14.02 12.62
CA ALA A 35 -7.65 15.13 11.68
C ALA A 35 -6.54 15.13 10.62
N LEU A 36 -5.31 14.76 10.99
CA LEU A 36 -4.19 14.66 10.06
C LEU A 36 -4.27 13.35 9.24
N ALA A 37 -4.72 12.26 9.85
CA ALA A 37 -4.99 10.99 9.15
C ALA A 37 -6.05 11.16 8.06
N GLU A 38 -7.18 11.81 8.36
CA GLU A 38 -8.23 12.10 7.37
C GLU A 38 -7.69 12.95 6.21
N ARG A 39 -6.91 13.99 6.50
CA ARG A 39 -6.27 14.84 5.48
C ARG A 39 -5.29 14.04 4.61
N PHE A 40 -4.52 13.12 5.20
CA PHE A 40 -3.63 12.24 4.45
C PHE A 40 -4.42 11.35 3.49
N TRP A 41 -5.52 10.74 3.94
CA TRP A 41 -6.36 9.89 3.08
C TRP A 41 -7.05 10.66 1.95
N ASP A 42 -7.46 11.91 2.19
CA ASP A 42 -7.98 12.77 1.13
C ASP A 42 -6.92 13.04 0.04
N ILE A 43 -5.67 13.35 0.46
CA ILE A 43 -4.55 13.56 -0.46
C ILE A 43 -4.21 12.26 -1.21
N TYR A 44 -4.19 11.13 -0.51
CA TYR A 44 -4.00 9.81 -1.10
C TYR A 44 -5.02 9.53 -2.21
N GLU A 45 -6.30 9.75 -1.95
CA GLU A 45 -7.35 9.50 -2.94
C GLU A 45 -7.32 10.50 -4.10
N GLN A 46 -6.92 11.75 -3.84
CA GLN A 46 -6.65 12.72 -4.90
C GLN A 46 -5.52 12.23 -5.81
N VAL A 47 -4.37 11.86 -5.24
CA VAL A 47 -3.21 11.34 -5.98
C VAL A 47 -3.60 10.11 -6.80
N ARG A 48 -4.35 9.18 -6.20
CA ARG A 48 -4.82 7.97 -6.89
C ARG A 48 -5.66 8.30 -8.12
N LYS A 49 -6.58 9.26 -8.02
CA LYS A 49 -7.41 9.69 -9.15
C LYS A 49 -6.59 10.39 -10.24
N GLU A 50 -5.57 11.15 -9.86
CA GLU A 50 -4.69 11.84 -10.80
C GLU A 50 -3.75 10.90 -11.55
N ARG A 51 -3.19 9.89 -10.86
CA ARG A 51 -2.24 8.92 -11.44
C ARG A 51 -2.93 7.75 -12.13
N GLY A 52 -4.18 7.45 -11.75
CA GLY A 52 -4.89 6.24 -12.15
C GLY A 52 -4.48 5.00 -11.35
N VAL A 53 -3.47 5.11 -10.49
CA VAL A 53 -2.89 4.06 -9.64
C VAL A 53 -2.53 4.64 -8.27
N VAL A 54 -2.24 3.79 -7.29
CA VAL A 54 -1.73 4.23 -5.99
C VAL A 54 -0.30 4.77 -6.15
N ASP A 55 0.03 5.87 -5.47
CA ASP A 55 1.37 6.49 -5.45
C ASP A 55 1.60 7.06 -4.03
N ILE A 56 2.11 6.19 -3.13
CA ILE A 56 2.35 6.53 -1.72
C ILE A 56 3.40 7.64 -1.55
N PRO A 57 4.55 7.61 -2.26
CA PRO A 57 5.57 8.64 -2.12
C PRO A 57 5.03 10.02 -2.48
N LEU A 58 4.24 10.14 -3.54
CA LEU A 58 3.63 11.43 -3.90
C LEU A 58 2.58 11.87 -2.87
N ALA A 59 1.79 10.94 -2.32
CA ALA A 59 0.85 11.27 -1.26
C ALA A 59 1.57 11.80 -0.01
N LEU A 60 2.64 11.13 0.43
CA LEU A 60 3.47 11.56 1.56
C LEU A 60 4.18 12.89 1.31
N GLN A 61 4.68 13.12 0.09
CA GLN A 61 5.30 14.38 -0.31
C GLN A 61 4.28 15.52 -0.23
N ARG A 62 3.10 15.36 -0.87
CA ARG A 62 2.05 16.38 -0.87
C ARG A 62 1.49 16.63 0.53
N PHE A 63 1.37 15.58 1.34
CA PHE A 63 0.96 15.71 2.73
C PHE A 63 1.94 16.56 3.52
N ARG A 64 3.26 16.37 3.34
CA ARG A 64 4.28 17.22 3.96
C ARG A 64 4.20 18.66 3.49
N GLU A 65 4.08 18.89 2.18
CA GLU A 65 3.98 20.23 1.60
C GLU A 65 2.75 21.02 2.10
N GLN A 66 1.69 20.31 2.48
CA GLN A 66 0.41 20.87 2.97
C GLN A 66 0.25 20.88 4.49
N THR A 67 1.27 20.43 5.24
CA THR A 67 1.22 20.33 6.69
C THR A 67 2.36 21.14 7.30
N SER A 68 2.02 22.11 8.15
CA SER A 68 3.03 22.93 8.81
C SER A 68 3.83 22.16 9.85
N LEU A 69 5.02 22.67 10.21
CA LEU A 69 5.83 22.13 11.32
C LEU A 69 5.15 22.24 12.68
N GLU A 70 4.19 23.16 12.83
CA GLU A 70 3.41 23.33 14.06
C GLU A 70 2.31 22.27 14.18
N GLU A 71 1.72 21.85 13.05
CA GLU A 71 0.73 20.76 13.00
C GLU A 71 1.38 19.38 13.09
N LEU A 72 2.52 19.18 12.43
CA LEU A 72 3.26 17.92 12.39
C LEU A 72 4.77 18.19 12.35
N ASP A 73 5.44 17.85 13.45
CA ASP A 73 6.89 17.94 13.55
C ASP A 73 7.59 16.88 12.67
N GLU A 74 8.89 17.11 12.42
CA GLU A 74 9.69 16.24 11.55
C GLU A 74 9.85 14.82 12.09
N GLN A 75 9.92 14.64 13.42
CA GLN A 75 10.09 13.30 14.00
C GLN A 75 8.82 12.47 13.79
N THR A 76 7.65 13.05 14.06
CA THR A 76 6.37 12.39 13.84
C THR A 76 6.14 12.12 12.35
N TYR A 77 6.52 13.04 11.45
CA TYR A 77 6.46 12.79 10.01
C TYR A 77 7.35 11.61 9.57
N LEU A 78 8.56 11.48 10.11
CA LEU A 78 9.43 10.33 9.82
C LEU A 78 8.83 9.01 10.31
N HIS A 79 8.13 9.01 11.45
CA HIS A 79 7.38 7.83 11.89
C HIS A 79 6.24 7.49 10.93
N VAL A 80 5.48 8.48 10.47
CA VAL A 80 4.43 8.30 9.45
C VAL A 80 5.00 7.67 8.18
N HIS A 81 6.14 8.16 7.70
CA HIS A 81 6.83 7.56 6.54
C HIS A 81 7.23 6.10 6.81
N SER A 82 7.79 5.83 7.99
CA SER A 82 8.23 4.50 8.41
C SER A 82 7.10 3.47 8.47
N ILE A 83 5.84 3.88 8.70
CA ILE A 83 4.68 2.97 8.68
C ILE A 83 4.55 2.30 7.31
N PHE A 84 4.70 3.06 6.22
CA PHE A 84 4.58 2.55 4.85
C PHE A 84 5.81 1.72 4.44
N ASP A 85 7.01 2.17 4.81
CA ASP A 85 8.26 1.48 4.42
C ASP A 85 8.44 0.11 5.09
N ASN A 86 7.86 -0.08 6.28
CA ASN A 86 8.13 -1.24 7.12
C ASN A 86 6.89 -2.11 7.38
N TYR A 87 5.84 -1.96 6.57
CA TYR A 87 4.63 -2.76 6.74
C TYR A 87 4.92 -4.26 6.54
N PRO A 88 4.45 -5.15 7.44
CA PRO A 88 4.77 -6.57 7.39
C PRO A 88 3.89 -7.33 6.38
N PHE A 89 4.00 -7.02 5.08
CA PHE A 89 3.14 -7.58 4.01
C PHE A 89 3.04 -9.12 3.98
N SER A 90 4.04 -9.84 4.47
CA SER A 90 3.96 -11.31 4.62
C SER A 90 2.79 -11.78 5.49
N GLN A 91 2.31 -10.93 6.41
CA GLN A 91 1.18 -11.20 7.29
C GLN A 91 -0.17 -10.86 6.64
N ALA A 92 -0.15 -10.10 5.55
CA ALA A 92 -1.35 -9.70 4.81
C ALA A 92 -1.74 -10.69 3.70
N LEU A 93 -0.95 -11.76 3.50
CA LEU A 93 -1.25 -12.77 2.48
C LEU A 93 -2.59 -13.46 2.75
N TYR A 94 -3.39 -13.65 1.69
CA TYR A 94 -4.52 -14.57 1.79
C TYR A 94 -4.06 -16.00 2.09
N PRO A 95 -4.92 -16.82 2.74
CA PRO A 95 -4.61 -18.23 2.98
C PRO A 95 -4.24 -18.96 1.68
N TYR A 96 -3.21 -19.78 1.76
CA TYR A 96 -2.71 -20.62 0.66
C TYR A 96 -2.07 -19.88 -0.53
N THR A 97 -1.86 -18.56 -0.44
CA THR A 97 -1.26 -17.77 -1.54
C THR A 97 0.05 -18.39 -2.04
N LEU A 98 0.96 -18.76 -1.13
CA LEU A 98 2.27 -19.28 -1.52
C LEU A 98 2.17 -20.67 -2.16
N GLU A 99 1.30 -21.52 -1.62
CA GLU A 99 1.01 -22.86 -2.12
C GLU A 99 0.39 -22.81 -3.51
N THR A 100 -0.57 -21.90 -3.73
CA THR A 100 -1.16 -21.66 -5.04
C THR A 100 -0.12 -21.20 -6.05
N LEU A 101 0.72 -20.21 -5.71
CA LEU A 101 1.79 -19.75 -6.61
C LEU A 101 2.81 -20.87 -6.91
N ALA A 102 3.15 -21.69 -5.93
CA ALA A 102 4.03 -22.84 -6.12
C ALA A 102 3.42 -23.86 -7.09
N TYR A 103 2.13 -24.14 -6.97
CA TYR A 103 1.41 -25.03 -7.88
C TYR A 103 1.31 -24.46 -9.31
N LEU A 104 0.97 -23.18 -9.48
CA LEU A 104 0.88 -22.56 -10.80
C LEU A 104 2.20 -22.63 -11.57
N ARG A 105 3.34 -22.50 -10.86
CA ARG A 105 4.68 -22.65 -11.44
C ARG A 105 4.97 -24.05 -11.97
N THR A 106 4.28 -25.11 -11.51
CA THR A 106 4.48 -26.46 -12.05
C THR A 106 3.75 -26.68 -13.37
N ILE A 107 2.80 -25.80 -13.72
CA ILE A 107 1.93 -25.96 -14.89
C ILE A 107 2.11 -24.86 -15.96
N GLY A 108 2.68 -23.70 -15.60
CA GLY A 108 2.94 -22.62 -16.56
C GLY A 108 3.80 -21.49 -15.99
N LEU A 109 4.15 -20.54 -16.86
CA LEU A 109 4.84 -19.33 -16.42
C LEU A 109 3.90 -18.53 -15.51
N THR A 110 4.36 -18.22 -14.30
CA THR A 110 3.58 -17.45 -13.31
C THR A 110 4.22 -16.08 -13.17
N VAL A 111 3.46 -15.01 -13.46
CA VAL A 111 3.94 -13.63 -13.51
C VAL A 111 3.05 -12.77 -12.62
N ILE A 112 3.67 -11.94 -11.78
CA ILE A 112 2.97 -10.87 -11.08
C ILE A 112 2.83 -9.69 -12.04
N VAL A 113 1.61 -9.19 -12.19
CA VAL A 113 1.28 -7.98 -12.95
C VAL A 113 0.40 -7.13 -12.05
N SER A 114 0.96 -6.06 -11.50
CA SER A 114 0.27 -5.17 -10.58
C SER A 114 0.58 -3.73 -10.91
N ASP A 115 -0.36 -2.85 -10.62
CA ASP A 115 -0.22 -1.41 -10.74
C ASP A 115 0.37 -0.84 -9.44
N GLY A 116 1.26 0.14 -9.54
CA GLY A 116 1.89 0.78 -8.38
C GLY A 116 2.99 1.75 -8.79
N ASP A 117 3.46 2.55 -7.83
CA ASP A 117 4.61 3.46 -7.95
C ASP A 117 5.98 2.77 -7.97
#